data_AF-A0A1I2LVX1-F1
#
_entry.id   AF-A0A1I2LVX1-F1
#
_cell.length_a   1.000
_cell.length_b   1.000
_cell.length_c   1.000
_cell.angle_alpha   90.00
_cell.angle_beta   90.00
_cell.angle_gamma   90.00
#
_symmetry.space_group_name_H-M   'P 1'
#
loop_
_entity.id
_entity.type
_entity.pdbx_description
1 polymer ?
#
loop_
_entity_poly.entity_id
_entity_poly.type
_entity_poly.pdbx_seq_one_letter_code
_entity_poly.pdbx_strand_id
1 'polypeptide(L)' 'MEFNVHEVEYNGLHFIIEEDFPEVGAYLYIYKDRECIKDFLQNDVNTSKKIAFEEYKVPFERWKF' A
#
# COMPACT_ATOMS: atom_id res chain seq x y z
N MET A 1 11.76 3.25 15.02
CA MET A 1 11.24 3.40 13.65
C MET A 1 9.74 3.50 13.80
N GLU A 2 9.19 4.65 13.43
CA GLU A 2 7.74 4.87 13.42
C GLU A 2 7.30 4.68 11.97
N PHE A 3 6.39 3.72 11.74
CA PHE A 3 5.84 3.46 10.42
C PHE A 3 4.45 4.09 10.34
N ASN A 4 4.21 4.90 9.32
CA ASN A 4 2.84 5.29 8.98
C ASN A 4 2.24 4.19 8.12
N VAL A 5 1.23 3.51 8.66
CA VAL A 5 0.57 2.40 7.99
C VAL A 5 -0.78 2.88 7.43
N HIS A 6 -0.97 2.69 6.14
CA HIS A 6 -2.21 2.99 5.43
C HIS A 6 -2.79 1.72 4.85
N GLU A 7 -3.99 1.35 5.30
CA GLU A 7 -4.65 0.13 4.84
C GLU A 7 -5.94 0.43 4.07
N VAL A 8 -6.25 -0.43 3.10
CA VAL A 8 -7.51 -0.39 2.36
C VAL A 8 -7.92 -1.77 1.90
N GLU A 9 -9.21 -2.07 2.05
CA GLU A 9 -9.83 -3.25 1.44
C GLU A 9 -10.56 -2.86 0.15
N TYR A 10 -10.24 -3.56 -0.94
CA TYR A 10 -10.85 -3.31 -2.25
C TYR A 10 -10.92 -4.58 -3.09
N ASN A 11 -12.09 -4.87 -3.67
CA ASN A 11 -12.33 -6.08 -4.50
C ASN A 11 -11.90 -7.41 -3.85
N GLY A 12 -12.04 -7.52 -2.52
CA GLY A 12 -11.65 -8.73 -1.77
C GLY A 12 -10.14 -8.90 -1.59
N LEU A 13 -9.35 -7.87 -1.92
CA LEU A 13 -7.93 -7.77 -1.60
C LEU A 13 -7.73 -6.74 -0.50
N HIS A 14 -6.72 -6.97 0.33
CA HIS A 14 -6.32 -6.05 1.39
C HIS A 14 -4.95 -5.47 1.01
N PHE A 15 -4.87 -4.14 0.93
CA PHE A 15 -3.65 -3.43 0.59
C PHE A 15 -3.14 -2.67 1.81
N ILE A 16 -1.84 -2.74 2.05
CA ILE A 16 -1.17 -2.05 3.16
C ILE A 16 -0.01 -1.27 2.58
N ILE A 17 0.09 0.03 2.87
CA ILE A 17 1.27 0.83 2.61
C ILE A 17 1.92 1.15 3.94
N GLU A 18 3.16 0.72 4.12
CA GLU A 18 3.98 1.06 5.28
C GLU A 18 5.03 2.08 4.84
N GLU A 19 4.92 3.33 5.30
CA GLU A 19 5.92 4.39 5.10
C GLU A 19 6.89 4.39 6.27
N ASP A 20 8.18 4.15 6.01
CA ASP A 20 9.23 4.31 7.01
C ASP A 20 9.54 5.80 7.16
N PHE A 21 9.62 6.30 8.40
CA PHE A 21 10.20 7.60 8.70
C PHE A 21 11.37 7.42 9.67
N PRO A 22 12.54 8.06 9.45
CA PRO A 22 12.86 9.07 8.42
C PRO A 22 13.47 8.51 7.12
N GLU A 23 13.55 7.19 6.92
CA GLU A 23 14.11 6.62 5.69
C GLU A 23 13.08 6.72 4.57
N VAL A 24 13.45 7.35 3.44
CA VAL A 24 12.55 7.65 2.32
C VAL A 24 12.17 6.37 1.57
N GLY A 25 11.25 5.60 2.13
CA GLY A 25 10.80 4.32 1.60
C GLY A 25 9.37 4.00 2.01
N ALA A 26 8.62 3.42 1.08
CA ALA A 26 7.27 2.93 1.32
C ALA A 26 7.12 1.52 0.75
N TYR A 27 6.64 0.59 1.56
CA TYR A 27 6.31 -0.77 1.13
C TYR A 27 4.81 -0.86 0.85
N LEU A 28 4.42 -1.34 -0.33
CA LEU A 28 3.05 -1.74 -0.63
C LEU A 28 2.94 -3.25 -0.55
N TYR A 29 2.10 -3.75 0.36
CA TYR A 29 1.73 -5.15 0.47
C TYR A 29 0.31 -5.39 -0.02
N ILE A 30 0.10 -6.52 -0.68
CA ILE A 30 -1.20 -6.95 -1.20
C ILE A 30 -1.48 -8.34 -0.67
N TYR A 31 -2.58 -8.46 0.07
CA TYR A 31 -3.04 -9.69 0.68
C TYR A 31 -4.33 -10.18 0.04
N LYS A 32 -4.43 -11.51 -0.06
CA LYS A 32 -5.66 -12.23 -0.41
C LYS A 32 -5.82 -13.38 0.58
N ASP A 33 -6.98 -13.50 1.22
CA ASP A 33 -7.24 -14.56 2.21
C ASP A 33 -6.14 -14.69 3.29
N ARG A 34 -5.59 -13.54 3.74
CA ARG A 34 -4.47 -13.43 4.71
C ARG A 34 -3.09 -13.86 4.22
N GLU A 35 -2.96 -14.26 2.96
CA GLU A 35 -1.67 -14.54 2.33
C GLU A 35 -1.18 -13.29 1.58
N CYS A 36 0.06 -12.87 1.83
CA CYS A 36 0.70 -11.84 1.01
C CYS A 36 0.95 -12.41 -0.38
N ILE A 37 0.27 -11.87 -1.39
CA ILE A 37 0.40 -12.34 -2.78
C ILE A 37 1.40 -11.50 -3.57
N LYS A 38 1.67 -10.26 -3.13
CA LYS A 38 2.58 -9.34 -3.81
C LYS A 38 3.04 -8.24 -2.86
N ASP A 39 4.30 -7.88 -2.96
CA ASP A 39 4.88 -6.72 -2.28
C ASP A 39 5.67 -5.86 -3.26
N PHE A 40 5.75 -4.57 -2.98
CA PHE A 40 6.53 -3.61 -3.76
C PHE A 40 7.23 -2.64 -2.83
N LEU A 41 8.56 -2.53 -2.96
CA LEU A 41 9.33 -1.48 -2.33
C LEU A 41 9.40 -0.25 -3.23
N GLN A 42 8.92 0.89 -2.75
CA GLN A 42 8.90 2.17 -3.45
C GLN A 42 9.59 3.26 -2.61
N ASN A 43 9.86 4.40 -3.22
CA ASN A 43 10.51 5.53 -2.54
C ASN A 43 9.52 6.38 -1.74
N ASP A 44 8.22 6.30 -2.02
CA ASP A 44 7.19 7.14 -1.42
C ASP A 44 5.79 6.52 -1.52
N VAL A 45 4.90 6.90 -0.59
CA VAL A 45 3.50 6.39 -0.55
C VAL A 45 2.71 6.70 -1.82
N ASN A 46 2.98 7.82 -2.49
CA ASN A 46 2.23 8.20 -3.68
C ASN A 46 2.51 7.26 -4.85
N THR A 47 3.75 6.79 -4.99
CA THR A 47 4.12 5.76 -5.97
C THR A 47 3.41 4.44 -5.65
N SER A 48 3.34 4.03 -4.38
CA SER A 48 2.56 2.85 -3.96
C SER A 48 1.07 2.97 -4.32
N LYS A 49 0.45 4.14 -4.11
CA LYS A 49 -0.96 4.36 -4.51
C LYS A 49 -1.15 4.27 -6.02
N LYS A 50 -0.22 4.81 -6.82
CA LYS A 50 -0.29 4.71 -8.29
C LYS A 50 -0.27 3.26 -8.75
N ILE A 51 0.62 2.43 -8.20
CA ILE A 51 0.66 0.99 -8.50
C ILE A 51 -0.68 0.32 -8.17
N ALA A 52 -1.22 0.57 -6.97
CA ALA A 52 -2.51 0.02 -6.57
C ALA A 52 -3.67 0.49 -7.48
N PHE A 53 -3.64 1.73 -7.96
CA PHE A 53 -4.61 2.25 -8.91
C PHE A 53 -4.42 1.66 -10.32
N GLU A 54 -3.19 1.58 -10.83
CA GLU A 54 -2.91 1.12 -12.18
C GLU A 54 -3.23 -0.37 -12.33
N GLU A 55 -2.74 -1.20 -11.42
CA GLU A 55 -2.90 -2.66 -11.45
C GLU A 55 -4.27 -3.13 -10.93
N TYR A 56 -4.76 -2.53 -9.84
CA TYR A 56 -5.94 -3.03 -9.11
C TYR A 56 -7.12 -2.06 -9.08
N LYS A 57 -6.98 -0.87 -9.70
CA LYS A 57 -8.02 0.17 -9.76
C LYS A 57 -8.47 0.64 -8.37
N VAL A 58 -7.60 0.55 -7.36
CA VAL A 58 -7.88 1.07 -6.01
C VAL A 58 -7.89 2.60 -6.07
N PRO A 59 -9.02 3.27 -5.82
CA PRO A 59 -9.10 4.72 -5.92
C PRO A 59 -8.29 5.40 -4.81
N PHE A 60 -7.66 6.54 -5.12
CA PHE A 60 -6.83 7.29 -4.18
C PHE A 60 -7.59 7.71 -2.91
N GLU A 61 -8.88 8.02 -3.05
CA GLU A 61 -9.76 8.47 -1.96
C GLU A 61 -10.08 7.37 -0.93
N ARG A 62 -9.87 6.10 -1.28
CA ARG A 62 -10.13 4.99 -0.36
C ARG A 62 -9.06 4.84 0.72
N TRP A 63 -7.87 5.35 0.47
CA TRP A 63 -6.76 5.32 1.41
C TRP A 63 -6.98 6.39 2.50
N LYS A 64 -7.03 5.98 3.77
CA LYS A 64 -7.19 6.91 4.90
C LYS A 64 -5.80 7.35 5.41
N PHE A 65 -5.60 8.67 5.50
CA PHE A 65 -4.42 9.35 6.01
C PHE A 65 -4.79 10.13 7.27
#